data_AF-A0A385FY95-F1
#
_entry.id   AF-A0A385FY95-F1
#
_cell.length_a   1.000
_cell.length_b   1.000
_cell.length_c   1.000
_cell.angle_alpha   90.00
_cell.angle_beta   90.00
_cell.angle_gamma   90.00
#
_symmetry.space_group_name_H-M   'P 1'
#
loop_
_entity.id
_entity.type
_entity.pdbx_description
1 polymer ?
#
loop_
_entity_poly.entity_id
_entity_poly.type
_entity_poly.pdbx_seq_one_letter_code
_entity_poly.pdbx_strand_id
1 'polypeptide(L)'
;MTHLTSRAYYKARILLVPLGPSGTTLVAEMAEAGLCQVRLATPADHPDGVLIRDIDAPDTAFSTETISDLAAATDMMVFLGSRLEEIHDTFLETMATAARNQGTLLAGVLVGVGGWDSEPGATSMVVLRREVDMLVTVRKSDLARDFIEVLKGGTRDAIPGKLFQHPTAGV
;
A
#
# COMPACT_ATOMS: atom_id res chain seq x y z
N MET A 1 3.83 -12.82 -39.73
CA MET A 1 2.86 -12.24 -38.77
C MET A 1 3.08 -12.90 -37.42
N THR A 2 3.79 -12.24 -36.51
CA THR A 2 3.98 -12.70 -35.14
C THR A 2 2.76 -12.30 -34.33
N HIS A 3 1.92 -13.28 -33.97
CA HIS A 3 0.85 -13.04 -32.99
C HIS A 3 1.51 -12.73 -31.64
N LEU A 4 1.43 -11.48 -31.20
CA LEU A 4 1.72 -11.09 -29.81
C LEU A 4 0.58 -11.66 -28.95
N THR A 5 0.73 -12.89 -28.46
CA THR A 5 -0.30 -13.64 -27.71
C THR A 5 -0.37 -13.31 -26.21
N SER A 6 0.37 -12.32 -25.72
CA SER A 6 0.26 -11.89 -24.31
C SER A 6 0.73 -10.44 -24.15
N ARG A 7 -0.14 -9.58 -23.63
CA ARG A 7 0.27 -8.29 -23.05
C ARG A 7 0.56 -8.58 -21.58
N ALA A 8 1.83 -8.54 -21.19
CA ALA A 8 2.17 -8.56 -19.77
C ALA A 8 1.57 -7.30 -19.14
N TYR A 9 0.49 -7.44 -18.40
CA TYR A 9 0.02 -6.39 -17.51
C TYR A 9 1.05 -6.32 -16.38
N TYR A 10 1.76 -5.20 -16.30
CA TYR A 10 2.72 -4.96 -15.24
C TYR A 10 2.01 -5.07 -13.89
N LYS A 11 2.56 -5.89 -13.00
CA LYS A 11 2.11 -6.05 -11.62
C LYS A 11 3.00 -5.20 -10.72
N ALA A 12 2.43 -4.18 -10.09
CA ALA A 12 3.19 -3.31 -9.19
C ALA A 12 3.61 -4.07 -7.93
N ARG A 13 4.87 -3.90 -7.51
CA ARG A 13 5.36 -4.37 -6.22
C ARG A 13 4.91 -3.37 -5.17
N ILE A 14 3.84 -3.73 -4.45
CA ILE A 14 3.28 -2.91 -3.38
C ILE A 14 3.86 -3.33 -2.04
N LEU A 15 4.34 -2.34 -1.32
CA LEU A 15 4.67 -2.44 0.10
C LEU A 15 3.58 -1.74 0.91
N LEU A 16 2.96 -2.45 1.83
CA LEU A 16 1.97 -1.93 2.75
C LEU A 16 2.61 -1.73 4.13
N VAL A 17 2.56 -0.50 4.63
CA VAL A 17 3.15 -0.07 5.90
C VAL A 17 1.99 0.22 6.86
N PRO A 18 1.59 -0.73 7.73
CA PRO A 18 0.60 -0.46 8.76
C PRO A 18 1.10 0.62 9.72
N LEU A 19 0.26 1.62 9.96
CA LEU A 19 0.49 2.71 10.89
C LEU A 19 -0.14 2.38 12.23
N GLY A 20 0.71 2.02 13.20
CA GLY A 20 0.29 1.70 14.56
C GLY A 20 -0.56 0.42 14.68
N PRO A 21 -1.05 0.12 15.90
CA PRO A 21 -1.88 -1.06 16.16
C PRO A 21 -3.13 -1.12 15.28
N SER A 22 -3.78 0.01 15.04
CA SER A 22 -4.97 0.06 14.20
C SER A 22 -4.69 -0.24 12.73
N GLY A 23 -3.54 0.19 12.20
CA GLY A 23 -3.05 -0.23 10.88
C GLY A 23 -2.85 -1.74 10.80
N THR A 24 -2.24 -2.34 11.83
CA THR A 24 -2.05 -3.80 11.90
C THR A 24 -3.37 -4.56 11.90
N THR A 25 -4.37 -4.08 12.65
CA THR A 25 -5.73 -4.66 12.63
C THR A 25 -6.35 -4.56 11.24
N LEU A 26 -6.23 -3.43 10.55
CA LEU A 26 -6.74 -3.27 9.18
C LEU A 26 -6.09 -4.26 8.22
N VAL A 27 -4.77 -4.48 8.31
CA VAL A 27 -4.08 -5.46 7.47
C VAL A 27 -4.64 -6.87 7.70
N ALA A 28 -4.87 -7.27 8.96
CA ALA A 28 -5.46 -8.57 9.28
C ALA A 28 -6.88 -8.68 8.69
N GLU A 29 -7.73 -7.66 8.84
CA GLU A 29 -9.07 -7.64 8.24
C GLU A 29 -9.02 -7.78 6.71
N MET A 30 -8.08 -7.11 6.05
CA MET A 30 -7.93 -7.19 4.60
C MET A 30 -7.43 -8.57 4.15
N ALA A 31 -6.52 -9.18 4.92
CA ALA A 31 -6.03 -10.53 4.66
C ALA A 31 -7.18 -11.56 4.75
N GLU A 32 -8.00 -11.49 5.79
CA GLU A 32 -9.22 -12.31 5.95
C GLU A 32 -10.23 -12.06 4.83
N ALA A 33 -10.30 -10.82 4.32
CA ALA A 33 -11.10 -10.46 3.15
C ALA A 33 -10.46 -10.88 1.80
N GLY A 34 -9.34 -11.59 1.83
CA GLY A 34 -8.69 -12.17 0.65
C GLY A 34 -7.74 -11.22 -0.08
N LEU A 35 -7.19 -10.20 0.58
CA LEU A 35 -6.02 -9.47 0.07
C LEU A 35 -4.79 -10.36 0.16
N CYS A 36 -4.11 -10.60 -0.95
CA CYS A 36 -2.92 -11.45 -1.03
C CYS A 36 -1.80 -10.79 -1.83
N GLN A 37 -0.59 -11.37 -1.84
CA GLN A 37 0.52 -10.95 -2.70
C GLN A 37 0.91 -9.47 -2.51
N VAL A 38 0.88 -9.01 -1.27
CA VAL A 38 1.35 -7.70 -0.82
C VAL A 38 2.36 -7.94 0.29
N ARG A 39 3.48 -7.21 0.26
CA ARG A 39 4.48 -7.25 1.32
C ARG A 39 4.09 -6.26 2.40
N LEU A 40 4.23 -6.65 3.66
CA LEU A 40 4.00 -5.82 4.82
C LEU A 40 5.34 -5.35 5.38
N ALA A 41 5.42 -4.10 5.80
CA ALA A 41 6.61 -3.53 6.45
C ALA A 41 6.25 -2.95 7.81
N THR A 42 6.87 -3.47 8.86
CA THR A 42 6.76 -2.95 10.24
C THR A 42 8.13 -2.59 10.79
N PRO A 43 8.21 -1.66 11.75
CA PRO A 43 9.48 -1.32 12.40
C PRO A 43 10.19 -2.57 12.95
N ALA A 44 11.51 -2.64 12.80
CA ALA A 44 12.36 -3.59 13.52
C ALA A 44 13.01 -2.93 14.75
N ASP A 45 13.67 -3.73 15.59
CA ASP A 45 14.42 -3.22 16.74
C ASP A 45 15.64 -2.37 16.34
N HIS A 46 16.16 -2.59 15.12
CA HIS A 46 17.29 -1.83 14.57
C HIS A 46 16.78 -0.60 13.80
N PRO A 47 17.40 0.59 13.95
CA PRO A 47 16.91 1.85 13.35
C PRO A 47 16.79 1.83 11.82
N ASP A 48 17.70 1.12 11.15
CA ASP A 48 17.67 0.97 9.68
C ASP A 48 16.94 -0.30 9.21
N GLY A 49 16.44 -1.10 10.15
CA GLY A 49 15.82 -2.39 9.90
C GLY A 49 14.31 -2.30 9.77
N VAL A 50 13.76 -3.09 8.86
CA VAL A 50 12.32 -3.28 8.68
C VAL A 50 12.03 -4.78 8.70
N LEU A 51 11.02 -5.17 9.46
CA LEU A 51 10.49 -6.53 9.41
C LEU A 51 9.54 -6.64 8.23
N ILE A 52 9.79 -7.62 7.36
CA ILE A 52 9.01 -7.86 6.15
C ILE A 52 8.35 -9.22 6.22
N ARG A 53 7.08 -9.28 5.84
CA ARG A 53 6.38 -10.54 5.55
C ARG A 53 5.40 -10.37 4.41
N ASP A 54 5.04 -11.45 3.75
CA ASP A 54 3.87 -11.44 2.88
C ASP A 54 2.60 -11.41 3.73
N ILE A 55 1.56 -10.74 3.23
CA ILE A 55 0.28 -10.60 3.96
C ILE A 55 -0.37 -11.96 4.25
N ASP A 56 -0.19 -12.93 3.35
CA ASP A 56 -0.67 -14.31 3.41
C ASP A 56 0.29 -15.29 4.09
N ALA A 57 1.47 -14.82 4.52
CA ALA A 57 2.38 -15.63 5.31
C ALA A 57 1.97 -15.65 6.80
N PRO A 58 2.32 -16.72 7.55
CA PRO A 58 2.11 -16.76 8.99
C PRO A 58 2.75 -15.56 9.70
N ASP A 59 2.16 -15.09 10.79
CA ASP A 59 2.67 -13.97 11.61
C ASP A 59 4.04 -14.22 12.25
N THR A 60 4.65 -15.39 12.07
CA THR A 60 6.00 -15.71 12.53
C THR A 60 7.05 -15.69 11.41
N ALA A 61 6.62 -15.55 10.15
CA ALA A 61 7.47 -15.66 8.97
C ALA A 61 7.98 -14.28 8.51
N PHE A 62 8.80 -13.64 9.35
CA PHE A 62 9.44 -12.36 9.02
C PHE A 62 10.87 -12.53 8.50
N SER A 63 11.24 -11.72 7.52
CA SER A 63 12.64 -11.38 7.21
C SER A 63 12.96 -9.98 7.72
N THR A 64 14.25 -9.67 7.90
CA THR A 64 14.71 -8.31 8.15
C THR A 64 15.41 -7.78 6.91
N GLU A 65 15.02 -6.60 6.46
CA GLU A 65 15.62 -5.88 5.34
C GLU A 65 16.01 -4.46 5.76
N THR A 66 16.90 -3.82 5.01
CA THR A 66 17.15 -2.40 5.21
C THR A 66 16.07 -1.56 4.55
N ILE A 67 15.78 -0.38 5.11
CA ILE A 67 14.84 0.57 4.51
C ILE A 67 15.24 0.92 3.06
N SER A 68 16.55 1.03 2.78
CA SER A 68 17.06 1.38 1.45
C SER A 68 16.84 0.27 0.42
N ASP A 69 17.14 -0.99 0.76
CA ASP A 69 16.94 -2.12 -0.15
C ASP A 69 15.46 -2.30 -0.46
N LEU A 70 14.63 -2.14 0.58
CA LEU A 70 13.19 -2.25 0.47
C LEU A 70 12.59 -1.17 -0.43
N ALA A 71 13.04 0.09 -0.29
CA ALA A 71 12.64 1.18 -1.16
C ALA A 71 13.00 0.90 -2.63
N ALA A 72 14.23 0.43 -2.91
CA ALA A 72 14.67 0.11 -4.27
C ALA A 72 13.88 -1.06 -4.90
N ALA A 73 13.36 -1.96 -4.06
CA ALA A 73 12.55 -3.10 -4.49
C ALA A 73 11.04 -2.80 -4.60
N THR A 74 10.60 -1.57 -4.32
CA THR A 74 9.18 -1.20 -4.19
C THR A 74 8.76 -0.17 -5.24
N ASP A 75 7.68 -0.46 -5.95
CA ASP A 75 7.12 0.47 -6.95
C ASP A 75 6.14 1.45 -6.28
N MET A 76 5.42 0.98 -5.25
CA MET A 76 4.49 1.79 -4.48
C MET A 76 4.52 1.41 -3.00
N MET A 77 4.61 2.42 -2.13
CA MET A 77 4.53 2.28 -0.69
C MET A 77 3.23 2.90 -0.18
N VAL A 78 2.43 2.10 0.52
CA VAL A 78 1.11 2.48 1.02
C VAL A 78 1.14 2.48 2.54
N PHE A 79 1.06 3.66 3.16
CA PHE A 79 0.89 3.82 4.59
C PHE A 79 -0.59 3.64 4.96
N LEU A 80 -0.93 2.65 5.77
CA LEU A 80 -2.31 2.27 6.07
C LEU A 80 -2.62 2.42 7.56
N GLY A 81 -3.62 3.23 7.93
CA GLY A 81 -4.01 3.40 9.33
C GLY A 81 -5.45 3.87 9.52
N SER A 82 -5.93 3.90 10.77
CA SER A 82 -7.24 4.49 11.12
C SER A 82 -7.18 5.48 12.28
N ARG A 83 -6.09 5.48 13.06
CA ARG A 83 -5.89 6.40 14.18
C ARG A 83 -4.61 7.21 14.01
N LEU A 84 -4.76 8.53 13.98
CA LEU A 84 -3.65 9.43 13.67
C LEU A 84 -2.64 9.53 14.82
N GLU A 85 -3.12 9.43 16.06
CA GLU A 85 -2.31 9.45 17.27
C GLU A 85 -1.43 8.21 17.45
N GLU A 86 -1.66 7.15 16.69
CA GLU A 86 -0.85 5.93 16.71
C GLU A 86 0.30 5.94 15.68
N ILE A 87 0.37 6.98 14.85
CA ILE A 87 1.38 7.09 13.80
C ILE A 87 2.74 7.40 14.44
N HIS A 88 3.73 6.58 14.10
CA HIS A 88 5.12 6.82 14.48
C HIS A 88 5.79 7.71 13.42
N ASP A 89 5.64 9.02 13.56
CA ASP A 89 6.04 10.02 12.54
C ASP A 89 7.48 9.83 12.04
N THR A 90 8.45 9.62 12.93
CA THR A 90 9.85 9.40 12.55
C THR A 90 10.04 8.19 11.64
N PHE A 91 9.28 7.12 11.86
CA PHE A 91 9.39 5.91 11.04
C PHE A 91 8.78 6.15 9.65
N LEU A 92 7.62 6.82 9.61
CA LEU A 92 6.97 7.23 8.38
C LEU A 92 7.89 8.13 7.55
N GLU A 93 8.47 9.17 8.15
CA GLU A 93 9.39 10.10 7.48
C GLU A 93 10.63 9.38 6.91
N THR A 94 11.19 8.43 7.67
CA THR A 94 12.36 7.66 7.25
C THR A 94 12.03 6.78 6.03
N MET A 95 10.92 6.05 6.09
CA MET A 95 10.42 5.22 5.00
C MET A 95 10.09 6.06 3.76
N ALA A 96 9.39 7.19 3.93
CA ALA A 96 9.02 8.10 2.86
C ALA A 96 10.25 8.73 2.19
N THR A 97 11.25 9.14 2.97
CA THR A 97 12.50 9.70 2.44
C THR A 97 13.25 8.69 1.59
N ALA A 98 13.39 7.45 2.07
CA ALA A 98 14.07 6.41 1.31
C ALA A 98 13.33 6.06 0.01
N ALA A 99 12.00 5.91 0.08
CA ALA A 99 11.13 5.67 -1.07
C ALA A 99 11.24 6.79 -2.13
N ARG A 100 11.20 8.05 -1.69
CA ARG A 100 11.30 9.21 -2.57
C ARG A 100 12.64 9.25 -3.32
N ASN A 101 13.73 8.89 -2.65
CA ASN A 101 15.05 8.81 -3.28
C ASN A 101 15.14 7.73 -4.38
N GLN A 102 14.23 6.75 -4.38
CA GLN A 102 14.13 5.69 -5.38
C GLN A 102 13.02 5.94 -6.42
N GLY A 103 12.27 7.05 -6.31
CA GLY A 103 11.13 7.35 -7.19
C GLY A 103 9.91 6.45 -6.95
N THR A 104 9.82 5.80 -5.78
CA THR A 104 8.65 5.01 -5.36
C THR A 104 7.45 5.92 -5.13
N LEU A 105 6.26 5.51 -5.62
CA LEU A 105 5.03 6.27 -5.36
C LEU A 105 4.59 6.09 -3.90
N LEU A 106 4.32 7.19 -3.21
CA LEU A 106 3.91 7.21 -1.81
C LEU A 106 2.40 7.50 -1.68
N ALA A 107 1.66 6.58 -1.06
CA ALA A 107 0.25 6.77 -0.75
C ALA A 107 -0.02 6.63 0.74
N GLY A 108 -0.83 7.52 1.31
CA GLY A 108 -1.47 7.33 2.61
C GLY A 108 -2.92 6.88 2.40
N VAL A 109 -3.33 5.79 3.04
CA VAL A 109 -4.71 5.30 3.05
C VAL A 109 -5.20 5.29 4.49
N LEU A 110 -6.17 6.14 4.78
CA LEU A 110 -6.75 6.24 6.10
C LEU A 110 -8.19 5.71 6.10
N VAL A 111 -8.50 4.76 6.98
CA VAL A 111 -9.79 4.07 7.04
C VAL A 111 -10.55 4.52 8.28
N GLY A 112 -11.75 5.08 8.13
CA GLY A 112 -12.60 5.42 9.28
C GLY A 112 -11.92 6.36 10.29
N VAL A 113 -11.20 7.35 9.79
CA VAL A 113 -10.22 8.16 10.54
C VAL A 113 -10.74 8.70 11.87
N GLY A 114 -10.03 8.36 12.95
CA GLY A 114 -10.17 8.95 14.28
C GLY A 114 -8.96 9.80 14.70
N GLY A 115 -9.11 10.52 15.81
CA GLY A 115 -8.01 11.23 16.49
C GLY A 115 -7.57 12.57 15.89
N TRP A 116 -8.32 13.10 14.92
CA TRP A 116 -8.04 14.36 14.22
C TRP A 116 -8.17 15.61 15.10
N ASP A 117 -8.90 15.50 16.20
CA ASP A 117 -9.10 16.54 17.22
C ASP A 117 -7.99 16.58 18.27
N SER A 118 -7.16 15.54 18.33
CA SER A 118 -6.00 15.49 19.23
C SER A 118 -4.80 16.24 18.66
N GLU A 119 -4.00 16.88 19.52
CA GLU A 119 -2.75 17.53 19.12
C GLU A 119 -1.76 16.55 18.44
N PRO A 120 -1.57 15.31 18.95
CA PRO A 120 -0.77 14.31 18.24
C PRO A 120 -1.33 13.99 16.85
N GLY A 121 -2.64 13.72 16.73
CA GLY A 121 -3.24 13.37 15.44
C GLY A 121 -3.21 14.51 14.42
N ALA A 122 -3.34 15.76 14.86
CA ALA A 122 -3.15 16.93 13.99
C ALA A 122 -1.71 17.00 13.45
N THR A 123 -0.72 16.70 14.30
CA THR A 123 0.71 16.64 13.92
C THR A 123 0.94 15.54 12.89
N SER A 124 0.49 14.32 13.16
CA SER A 124 0.65 13.19 12.23
C SER A 124 -0.03 13.44 10.87
N MET A 125 -1.16 14.14 10.85
CA MET A 125 -1.82 14.55 9.60
C MET A 125 -0.98 15.54 8.78
N VAL A 126 -0.28 16.47 9.44
CA VAL A 126 0.66 17.38 8.76
C VAL A 126 1.82 16.60 8.16
N VAL A 127 2.40 15.66 8.92
CA VAL A 127 3.48 14.79 8.46
C VAL A 127 3.02 13.96 7.26
N LEU A 128 1.89 13.25 7.37
CA LEU A 128 1.32 12.47 6.27
C LEU A 128 1.17 13.30 5.00
N ARG A 129 0.50 14.45 5.07
CA ARG A 129 0.26 15.31 3.89
C ARG A 129 1.55 15.86 3.27
N ARG A 130 2.61 16.03 4.07
CA ARG A 130 3.92 16.47 3.59
C ARG A 130 4.66 15.33 2.90
N GLU A 131 4.55 14.12 3.42
CA GLU A 131 5.38 13.00 2.99
C GLU A 131 4.80 12.19 1.82
N VAL A 132 3.47 12.05 1.71
CA VAL A 132 2.85 11.21 0.67
C VAL A 132 2.49 11.98 -0.59
N ASP A 133 2.55 11.32 -1.74
CA ASP A 133 2.12 11.89 -3.03
C ASP A 133 0.59 11.91 -3.14
N MET A 134 -0.08 10.96 -2.47
CA MET A 134 -1.52 10.81 -2.47
C MET A 134 -2.03 10.44 -1.09
N LEU A 135 -3.02 11.17 -0.58
CA LEU A 135 -3.71 10.82 0.67
C LEU A 135 -5.18 10.50 0.37
N VAL A 136 -5.58 9.26 0.64
CA VAL A 136 -6.92 8.73 0.43
C VAL A 136 -7.57 8.43 1.76
N THR A 137 -8.77 8.95 1.98
CA THR A 137 -9.58 8.62 3.16
C THR A 137 -10.80 7.82 2.73
N VAL A 138 -10.99 6.63 3.29
CA VAL A 138 -12.18 5.80 3.07
C VAL A 138 -12.90 5.52 4.37
N ARG A 139 -14.18 5.15 4.29
CA ARG A 139 -15.00 4.91 5.49
C ARG A 139 -14.91 3.49 6.03
N LYS A 140 -14.46 2.52 5.23
CA LYS A 140 -14.52 1.09 5.53
C LYS A 140 -13.31 0.36 4.97
N SER A 141 -12.92 -0.75 5.61
CA SER A 141 -11.73 -1.53 5.25
C SER A 141 -11.88 -2.26 3.91
N ASP A 142 -13.09 -2.66 3.52
CA ASP A 142 -13.39 -3.26 2.21
C ASP A 142 -13.01 -2.33 1.04
N LEU A 143 -13.30 -1.04 1.15
CA LEU A 143 -12.94 -0.04 0.14
C LEU A 143 -11.42 0.16 0.03
N ALA A 144 -10.71 0.14 1.16
CA ALA A 144 -9.25 0.24 1.15
C ALA A 144 -8.61 -1.05 0.57
N ARG A 145 -9.18 -2.22 0.86
CA ARG A 145 -8.75 -3.50 0.26
C ARG A 145 -8.91 -3.47 -1.26
N ASP A 146 -10.08 -3.07 -1.75
CA ASP A 146 -10.35 -2.99 -3.18
C ASP A 146 -9.46 -1.95 -3.87
N PHE A 147 -9.16 -0.84 -3.19
CA PHE A 147 -8.20 0.16 -3.66
C PHE A 147 -6.80 -0.45 -3.84
N ILE A 148 -6.29 -1.19 -2.85
CA ILE A 148 -4.98 -1.86 -2.94
C ILE A 148 -4.98 -2.90 -4.08
N GLU A 149 -6.07 -3.66 -4.27
CA GLU A 149 -6.18 -4.61 -5.39
C GLU A 149 -6.11 -3.94 -6.76
N VAL A 150 -6.70 -2.76 -6.92
CA VAL A 150 -6.58 -1.97 -8.14
C VAL A 150 -5.13 -1.52 -8.34
N LEU A 151 -4.47 -1.03 -7.29
CA LEU A 151 -3.08 -0.56 -7.36
C LEU A 151 -2.11 -1.68 -7.75
N LYS A 152 -2.36 -2.93 -7.31
CA LYS A 152 -1.52 -4.10 -7.68
C LYS A 152 -1.51 -4.36 -9.19
N GLY A 153 -2.47 -3.80 -9.92
CA GLY A 153 -2.64 -4.00 -11.35
C GLY A 153 -3.79 -4.93 -11.73
N GLY A 154 -4.61 -5.36 -10.75
CA GLY A 154 -5.83 -6.17 -10.92
C GLY A 154 -5.64 -7.51 -11.66
N THR A 155 -6.04 -8.63 -11.04
CA THR A 155 -6.22 -9.90 -11.76
C THR A 155 -7.55 -9.87 -12.50
N ARG A 156 -7.66 -9.08 -13.56
CA ARG A 156 -8.65 -9.39 -14.59
C ARG A 156 -7.97 -10.30 -15.57
N ASP A 157 -8.48 -11.53 -15.69
CA ASP A 157 -8.32 -12.30 -16.91
C ASP A 157 -8.69 -11.37 -18.05
N ALA A 158 -7.66 -10.86 -18.74
CA ALA A 158 -7.87 -10.05 -19.90
C ALA A 158 -8.48 -10.99 -20.94
N ILE A 159 -9.81 -10.95 -21.12
CA ILE A 159 -10.42 -11.58 -22.28
C ILE A 159 -9.83 -10.84 -23.49
N PRO A 160 -8.96 -11.48 -24.30
CA PRO A 160 -8.36 -10.81 -25.43
C PRO A 160 -9.49 -10.39 -26.38
N GLY A 161 -9.67 -9.08 -26.60
CA GLY A 161 -10.55 -8.56 -27.65
C GLY A 161 -11.80 -7.75 -27.26
N LYS A 162 -12.04 -7.39 -25.99
CA LYS A 162 -13.26 -6.60 -25.62
C LYS A 162 -13.08 -5.12 -25.26
N LEU A 163 -11.86 -4.58 -25.22
CA LEU A 163 -11.64 -3.18 -24.81
C LEU A 163 -11.79 -2.15 -25.93
N PHE A 164 -11.95 -2.57 -27.20
CA PHE A 164 -12.20 -1.69 -28.33
C PHE A 164 -13.28 -2.25 -29.26
N GLN A 165 -14.47 -2.53 -28.73
CA GLN A 165 -15.65 -2.53 -29.60
C GLN A 165 -16.04 -1.07 -29.80
N HIS A 166 -15.59 -0.48 -30.92
CA HIS A 166 -16.21 0.72 -31.44
C HIS A 166 -17.73 0.50 -31.51
N PRO A 167 -18.56 1.53 -31.25
CA PRO A 167 -20.00 1.36 -31.42
C PRO A 167 -20.24 0.88 -32.85
N THR A 168 -20.84 -0.28 -33.01
CA THR A 168 -21.38 -0.70 -34.29
C THR A 168 -22.34 0.41 -34.73
N ALA A 169 -21.98 1.11 -35.81
CA ALA A 169 -22.92 1.99 -36.48
C ALA A 169 -24.13 1.14 -36.83
N GLY A 170 -25.28 1.52 -36.27
CA GLY A 170 -26.56 0.89 -36.57
C GLY A 170 -26.84 0.93 -38.07
N VAL A 171 -27.45 -0.17 -38.53
CA VAL A 171 -27.99 -0.37 -39.87
C VAL A 171 -28.95 0.74 -40.26
#